data_AF-A0A183D8W9-F1
#
_entry.id   AF-A0A183D8W9-F1
#
_cell.length_a   1.000
_cell.length_b   1.000
_cell.length_c   1.000
_cell.angle_alpha   90.00
_cell.angle_beta   90.00
_cell.angle_gamma   90.00
#
_symmetry.space_group_name_H-M   'P 1'
#
loop_
_entity.id
_entity.type
_entity.pdbx_description
1 polymer ?
#
loop_
_entity_poly.entity_id
_entity_poly.type
_entity_poly.pdbx_seq_one_letter_code
_entity_poly.pdbx_strand_id
1 'polypeptide(L)'
;MADDIDEDAQTTLPLAVMNNYFSIGADAHVALQFHISRSANPQMLNSRLRNRIAYGGLGTIDLFKRTWKLLHEYITLECDGVDLTSKIKEFKFHCILFHNITYYAGGTVPWGTDGDESCRPSNCDGKLEATLQMGGKGERIAQCSRARITTTKAIPMQVDGEPCLLAPSVIEISFHSQVYFISELKKIRQHYCTFSSHIFGCWSLVRL
;
A
#
# COMPACT_ATOMS: atom_id res chain seq x y z
N MET A 1 23.58 20.26 -11.53
CA MET A 1 24.23 19.00 -11.12
C MET A 1 23.25 17.91 -11.48
N ALA A 2 23.68 16.97 -12.32
CA ALA A 2 22.82 16.06 -13.04
C ALA A 2 21.92 15.27 -12.09
N ASP A 3 20.61 15.27 -12.37
CA ASP A 3 19.68 14.29 -11.86
C ASP A 3 20.16 12.93 -12.34
N ASP A 4 20.65 12.10 -11.41
CA ASP A 4 20.81 10.67 -11.65
C ASP A 4 19.41 10.12 -11.96
N ILE A 5 19.08 10.06 -13.25
CA ILE A 5 17.96 9.27 -13.73
C ILE A 5 18.32 7.84 -13.36
N ASP A 6 17.69 7.35 -12.32
CA ASP A 6 17.76 5.98 -11.86
C ASP A 6 17.45 5.07 -13.08
N GLU A 7 18.48 4.50 -13.71
CA GLU A 7 18.35 3.75 -14.98
C GLU A 7 17.39 2.55 -14.85
N ASP A 8 17.12 2.12 -13.61
CA ASP A 8 16.19 1.04 -13.29
C ASP A 8 14.75 1.52 -13.01
N ALA A 9 14.47 2.83 -13.09
CA ALA A 9 13.15 3.38 -12.85
C ALA A 9 12.20 3.09 -14.02
N GLN A 10 11.12 2.38 -13.71
CA GLN A 10 10.09 2.01 -14.66
C GLN A 10 9.17 3.19 -14.98
N THR A 11 8.67 3.22 -16.22
CA THR A 11 7.68 4.21 -16.67
C THR A 11 6.24 3.73 -16.50
N THR A 12 6.01 2.48 -16.12
CA THR A 12 4.68 1.89 -15.98
C THR A 12 4.55 1.19 -14.63
N LEU A 13 3.37 1.24 -14.03
CA LEU A 13 3.06 0.44 -12.86
C LEU A 13 2.99 -1.06 -13.22
N PRO A 14 3.36 -1.96 -12.30
CA PRO A 14 3.34 -3.40 -12.55
C PRO A 14 1.92 -3.95 -12.74
N LEU A 15 0.93 -3.29 -12.14
CA LEU A 15 -0.48 -3.65 -12.20
C LEU A 15 -1.31 -2.37 -12.41
N ALA A 16 -2.28 -2.44 -13.33
CA ALA A 16 -3.24 -1.36 -13.59
C ALA A 16 -4.51 -1.45 -12.73
N VAL A 17 -4.66 -2.54 -11.97
CA VAL A 17 -5.78 -2.79 -11.07
C VAL A 17 -5.24 -3.26 -9.72
N MET A 18 -5.74 -2.66 -8.65
CA MET A 18 -5.48 -3.00 -7.26
C MET A 18 -6.77 -3.53 -6.63
N ASN A 19 -6.64 -4.62 -5.90
CA ASN A 19 -7.71 -5.21 -5.12
C ASN A 19 -7.50 -4.94 -3.63
N ASN A 20 -6.28 -5.07 -3.14
CA ASN A 20 -6.00 -5.09 -1.71
C ASN A 20 -5.36 -3.79 -1.23
N TYR A 21 -4.20 -3.43 -1.78
CA TYR A 21 -3.46 -2.26 -1.32
C TYR A 21 -2.44 -1.76 -2.33
N PHE A 22 -2.11 -0.47 -2.16
CA PHE A 22 -1.07 0.24 -2.86
C PHE A 22 -0.24 0.99 -1.83
N SER A 23 1.07 0.78 -1.83
CA SER A 23 1.98 1.50 -0.94
C SER A 23 3.08 2.22 -1.70
N ILE A 24 3.51 3.35 -1.15
CA ILE A 24 4.57 4.19 -1.71
C ILE A 24 5.51 4.64 -0.59
N GLY A 25 6.82 4.50 -0.82
CA GLY A 25 7.85 4.87 0.14
C GLY A 25 8.54 3.68 0.80
N ALA A 26 8.84 3.80 2.10
CA ALA A 26 9.68 2.85 2.82
C ALA A 26 9.16 1.40 2.78
N ASP A 27 7.85 1.19 2.91
CA ASP A 27 7.26 -0.16 2.85
C ASP A 27 7.50 -0.83 1.49
N ALA A 28 7.17 -0.12 0.40
CA ALA A 28 7.43 -0.59 -0.95
C ALA A 28 8.94 -0.75 -1.25
N HIS A 29 9.80 0.07 -0.62
CA HIS A 29 11.25 -0.09 -0.74
C HIS A 29 11.73 -1.42 -0.15
N VAL A 30 11.22 -1.80 1.02
CA VAL A 30 11.51 -3.11 1.64
C VAL A 30 11.03 -4.24 0.75
N ALA A 31 9.82 -4.12 0.18
CA ALA A 31 9.29 -5.09 -0.77
C ALA A 31 10.16 -5.21 -2.03
N LEU A 32 10.63 -4.10 -2.59
CA LEU A 32 11.52 -4.06 -3.75
C LEU A 32 12.86 -4.73 -3.45
N GLN A 33 13.50 -4.39 -2.34
CA GLN A 33 14.77 -5.00 -1.91
C GLN A 33 14.62 -6.51 -1.68
N PHE A 34 13.51 -6.93 -1.08
CA PHE A 34 13.20 -8.34 -0.91
C PHE A 34 13.02 -9.05 -2.25
N HIS A 35 12.31 -8.44 -3.21
CA HIS A 35 12.15 -8.97 -4.56
C HIS A 35 13.50 -9.14 -5.27
N ILE A 36 14.34 -8.11 -5.29
CA ILE A 36 15.67 -8.14 -5.92
C ILE A 36 16.56 -9.23 -5.28
N SER A 37 16.58 -9.27 -3.95
CA SER A 37 17.33 -10.30 -3.20
C SER A 37 16.86 -11.72 -3.52
N ARG A 38 15.54 -11.91 -3.66
CA ARG A 38 14.94 -13.19 -4.04
C ARG A 38 15.28 -13.61 -5.46
N SER A 39 15.27 -12.67 -6.40
CA SER A 39 15.64 -12.92 -7.79
C SER A 39 17.14 -13.24 -7.92
N ALA A 40 17.99 -12.62 -7.09
CA ALA A 40 19.43 -12.89 -7.08
C ALA A 40 19.81 -14.23 -6.42
N ASN A 41 19.10 -14.68 -5.39
CA ASN A 41 19.43 -15.90 -4.63
C ASN A 41 18.20 -16.80 -4.36
N PRO A 42 17.65 -17.48 -5.38
CA PRO A 42 16.43 -18.28 -5.23
C PRO A 42 16.59 -19.45 -4.24
N GLN A 43 17.80 -20.01 -4.09
CA GLN A 43 18.04 -21.17 -3.21
C GLN A 43 17.95 -20.84 -1.71
N MET A 44 18.21 -19.58 -1.31
CA MET A 44 18.18 -19.14 0.10
C MET A 44 16.75 -18.90 0.63
N LEU A 45 15.79 -18.64 -0.27
CA LEU A 45 14.42 -18.18 0.04
C LEU A 45 13.32 -19.20 -0.34
N ASN A 46 13.67 -20.49 -0.34
CA ASN A 46 12.75 -21.60 -0.61
C ASN A 46 11.82 -21.97 0.57
N SER A 47 11.96 -21.32 1.73
CA SER A 47 11.15 -21.64 2.92
C SER A 47 10.36 -20.43 3.41
N ARG A 48 9.07 -20.64 3.71
CA ARG A 48 8.14 -19.61 4.23
C ARG A 48 8.68 -18.92 5.48
N LEU A 49 9.31 -19.65 6.39
CA LEU A 49 9.89 -19.08 7.62
C LEU A 49 11.09 -18.19 7.33
N ARG A 50 11.97 -18.62 6.41
CA ARG A 50 13.13 -17.83 5.97
C ARG A 50 12.69 -16.56 5.25
N ASN A 51 11.63 -16.64 4.45
CA ASN A 51 11.07 -15.48 3.76
C ASN A 51 10.52 -14.47 4.76
N ARG A 52 9.82 -14.93 5.80
CA ARG A 52 9.31 -14.07 6.87
C ARG A 52 10.43 -13.39 7.66
N ILE A 53 11.50 -14.13 8.00
CA ILE A 53 12.66 -13.57 8.72
C ILE A 53 13.42 -12.58 7.85
N ALA A 54 13.66 -12.90 6.58
CA ALA A 54 14.33 -12.01 5.64
C ALA A 54 13.56 -10.71 5.44
N TYR A 55 12.23 -10.79 5.26
CA TYR A 55 11.37 -9.60 5.16
C TYR A 55 11.40 -8.78 6.45
N GLY A 56 11.28 -9.44 7.61
CA GLY A 56 11.37 -8.76 8.91
C GLY A 56 12.72 -8.09 9.17
N GLY A 57 13.82 -8.73 8.77
CA GLY A 57 15.18 -8.20 8.91
C GLY A 57 15.47 -7.02 7.97
N LEU A 58 14.98 -7.07 6.73
CA LEU A 58 15.10 -5.93 5.81
C LEU A 58 14.24 -4.75 6.26
N GLY A 59 13.02 -5.03 6.75
CA GLY A 59 12.14 -4.00 7.32
C GLY A 59 12.73 -3.31 8.55
N THR A 60 13.41 -4.04 9.44
CA THR A 60 14.10 -3.42 10.58
C THR A 60 15.28 -2.58 10.14
N ILE A 61 16.11 -3.07 9.20
CA ILE A 61 17.24 -2.30 8.66
C ILE A 61 16.76 -1.00 8.00
N ASP A 62 15.70 -1.03 7.20
CA ASP A 62 15.19 0.18 6.53
C ASP A 62 14.56 1.17 7.52
N LEU A 63 13.92 0.68 8.58
CA LEU A 63 13.45 1.50 9.70
C LEU A 63 14.61 2.27 10.36
N PHE A 64 15.79 1.66 10.49
CA PHE A 64 16.99 2.30 11.05
C PHE A 64 17.69 3.23 10.04
N LYS A 65 17.77 2.84 8.77
CA LYS A 65 18.38 3.67 7.71
C LYS A 65 17.55 4.90 7.40
N ARG A 66 16.23 4.83 7.60
CA ARG A 66 15.25 5.90 7.37
C ARG A 66 15.45 6.53 5.98
N THR A 67 15.60 5.68 4.96
CA THR A 67 15.97 6.00 3.57
C THR A 67 14.98 6.96 2.91
N TRP A 68 13.73 6.98 3.39
CA TRP A 68 12.61 7.79 2.86
C TRP A 68 12.12 8.90 3.82
N LYS A 69 12.99 9.45 4.67
CA LYS A 69 12.68 10.58 5.58
C LYS A 69 12.03 11.79 4.91
N LEU A 70 12.47 12.08 3.69
CA LEU A 70 12.06 13.27 2.93
C LEU A 70 10.97 12.94 1.90
N LEU A 71 10.31 11.78 2.00
CA LEU A 71 9.27 11.39 1.06
C LEU A 71 8.19 12.48 0.92
N HIS A 72 7.81 13.09 2.04
CA HIS A 72 6.85 14.19 2.12
C HIS A 72 7.23 15.45 1.32
N GLU A 73 8.49 15.63 0.92
CA GLU A 73 8.94 16.74 0.07
C GLU A 73 8.71 16.48 -1.42
N TYR A 74 8.66 15.20 -1.81
CA TYR A 74 8.60 14.76 -3.21
C TYR A 74 7.23 14.25 -3.63
N ILE A 75 6.23 14.33 -2.74
CA ILE A 75 4.90 13.79 -2.96
C ILE A 75 3.82 14.82 -2.63
N THR A 76 2.80 14.89 -3.47
CA THR A 76 1.54 15.56 -3.16
C THR A 76 0.40 14.56 -3.24
N LEU A 77 -0.64 14.80 -2.44
CA LEU A 77 -1.81 13.93 -2.34
C LEU A 77 -3.07 14.76 -2.36
N GLU A 78 -3.96 14.40 -3.26
CA GLU A 78 -5.34 14.88 -3.33
C GLU A 78 -6.28 13.69 -3.19
N CYS A 79 -7.29 13.82 -2.33
CA CYS A 79 -8.34 12.81 -2.13
C CYS A 79 -9.70 13.46 -2.32
N ASP A 80 -10.52 12.94 -3.24
CA ASP A 80 -11.84 13.47 -3.59
C ASP A 80 -11.85 15.00 -3.83
N GLY A 81 -10.81 15.53 -4.46
CA GLY A 81 -10.65 16.97 -4.74
C GLY A 81 -10.13 17.80 -3.56
N VAL A 82 -9.82 17.19 -2.42
CA VAL A 82 -9.24 17.86 -1.24
C VAL A 82 -7.74 17.61 -1.22
N ASP A 83 -6.95 18.69 -1.21
CA ASP A 83 -5.50 18.62 -1.05
C ASP A 83 -5.11 18.28 0.40
N LEU A 84 -4.40 17.17 0.57
CA LEU A 84 -3.93 16.65 1.85
C LEU A 84 -2.40 16.79 2.02
N THR A 85 -1.73 17.47 1.08
CA THR A 85 -0.28 17.68 1.08
C THR A 85 0.23 18.36 2.36
N SER A 86 -0.56 19.23 2.98
CA SER A 86 -0.19 19.87 4.25
C SER A 86 -0.10 18.87 5.40
N LYS A 87 -1.08 17.95 5.52
CA LYS A 87 -1.04 16.86 6.53
C LYS A 87 0.20 15.98 6.30
N ILE A 88 0.46 15.67 5.04
CA ILE A 88 1.61 14.90 4.61
C ILE A 88 2.94 15.48 5.14
N LYS A 89 3.11 16.79 4.98
CA LYS A 89 4.32 17.51 5.43
C LYS A 89 4.41 17.63 6.95
N GLU A 90 3.29 17.79 7.63
CA GLU A 90 3.23 17.89 9.09
C GLU A 90 3.69 16.60 9.77
N PHE A 91 3.16 15.46 9.34
CA PHE A 91 3.47 14.16 9.95
C PHE A 91 4.84 13.60 9.58
N LYS A 92 5.54 14.19 8.59
CA LYS A 92 6.86 13.75 8.09
C LYS A 92 6.95 12.24 7.88
N PHE A 93 5.91 11.66 7.30
CA PHE A 93 5.81 10.21 7.20
C PHE A 93 6.84 9.64 6.21
N HIS A 94 7.03 8.32 6.30
CA HIS A 94 7.94 7.57 5.43
C HIS A 94 7.21 6.63 4.44
N CYS A 95 5.92 6.37 4.64
CA CYS A 95 5.11 5.56 3.77
C CYS A 95 3.65 6.06 3.72
N ILE A 96 3.06 6.12 2.53
CA ILE A 96 1.60 6.21 2.34
C ILE A 96 1.09 4.83 1.95
N LEU A 97 0.03 4.39 2.60
CA LEU A 97 -0.65 3.14 2.31
C LEU A 97 -2.11 3.43 1.98
N PHE A 98 -2.50 3.07 0.78
CA PHE A 98 -3.89 2.96 0.36
C PHE A 98 -4.30 1.51 0.47
N HIS A 99 -5.41 1.22 1.13
CA HIS A 99 -5.86 -0.15 1.30
C HIS A 99 -7.39 -0.26 1.22
N ASN A 100 -7.83 -1.42 0.76
CA ASN A 100 -9.22 -1.88 0.69
C ASN A 100 -9.39 -3.18 1.51
N ILE A 101 -8.43 -3.48 2.38
CA ILE A 101 -8.45 -4.63 3.29
C ILE A 101 -8.20 -4.18 4.72
N THR A 102 -8.80 -4.89 5.68
CA THR A 102 -8.66 -4.57 7.11
C THR A 102 -7.28 -4.91 7.67
N TYR A 103 -6.67 -6.00 7.19
CA TYR A 103 -5.44 -6.55 7.75
C TYR A 103 -4.28 -6.43 6.77
N TYR A 104 -3.17 -5.86 7.22
CA TYR A 104 -1.96 -5.64 6.43
C TYR A 104 -0.72 -6.26 7.09
N ALA A 105 0.35 -6.50 6.33
CA ALA A 105 1.68 -6.90 6.82
C ALA A 105 1.68 -8.03 7.86
N GLY A 106 0.85 -9.06 7.67
CA GLY A 106 0.80 -10.23 8.56
C GLY A 106 0.00 -10.04 9.85
N GLY A 107 -0.96 -9.10 9.87
CA GLY A 107 -1.98 -8.99 10.92
C GLY A 107 -2.12 -7.61 11.56
N THR A 108 -1.38 -6.62 11.09
CA THR A 108 -1.57 -5.22 11.49
C THR A 108 -2.90 -4.68 10.96
N VAL A 109 -3.49 -3.70 11.64
CA VAL A 109 -4.72 -3.02 11.21
C VAL A 109 -4.38 -1.54 10.98
N PRO A 110 -3.96 -1.17 9.76
CA PRO A 110 -3.47 0.18 9.45
C PRO A 110 -4.44 1.30 9.83
N TRP A 111 -5.74 1.07 9.61
CA TRP A 111 -6.81 2.02 9.91
C TRP A 111 -7.14 2.14 11.41
N GLY A 112 -6.67 1.20 12.22
CA GLY A 112 -7.03 1.07 13.62
C GLY A 112 -8.48 0.64 13.85
N THR A 113 -8.81 0.39 15.11
CA THR A 113 -10.16 0.00 15.57
C THR A 113 -10.92 1.15 16.23
N ASP A 114 -10.21 2.22 16.57
CA ASP A 114 -10.71 3.24 17.49
C ASP A 114 -11.20 4.44 16.67
N GLY A 115 -12.39 4.38 16.11
CA GLY A 115 -12.93 5.44 15.24
C GLY A 115 -14.44 5.56 15.37
N ASP A 116 -14.94 6.73 14.98
CA ASP A 116 -16.38 6.97 14.89
C ASP A 116 -17.03 5.98 13.92
N GLU A 117 -18.27 5.54 14.20
CA GLU A 117 -18.97 4.50 13.41
C GLU A 117 -19.07 4.85 11.92
N SER A 118 -19.07 6.15 11.61
CA SER A 118 -19.15 6.72 10.27
C SER A 118 -17.90 6.50 9.40
N CYS A 119 -16.74 6.21 10.00
CA CYS A 119 -15.45 6.06 9.33
C CYS A 119 -14.89 4.64 9.46
N ARG A 120 -15.78 3.64 9.62
CA ARG A 120 -15.37 2.24 9.69
C ARG A 120 -14.83 1.78 8.33
N PRO A 121 -13.71 1.05 8.30
CA PRO A 121 -13.15 0.55 7.06
C PRO A 121 -14.05 -0.54 6.50
N SER A 122 -14.30 -0.51 5.20
CA SER A 122 -15.18 -1.46 4.52
C SER A 122 -14.70 -1.74 3.12
N ASN A 123 -14.61 -3.01 2.75
CA ASN A 123 -14.10 -3.40 1.43
C ASN A 123 -15.18 -3.32 0.32
N CYS A 124 -16.40 -2.92 0.69
CA CYS A 124 -17.58 -2.92 -0.18
C CYS A 124 -18.32 -1.59 -0.26
N ASP A 125 -17.83 -0.54 0.43
CA ASP A 125 -18.47 0.78 0.44
C ASP A 125 -18.08 1.66 -0.75
N GLY A 126 -17.18 1.16 -1.61
CA GLY A 126 -16.66 1.91 -2.76
C GLY A 126 -15.68 3.03 -2.37
N LYS A 127 -15.14 2.99 -1.14
CA LYS A 127 -14.12 3.91 -0.65
C LYS A 127 -12.82 3.18 -0.37
N LEU A 128 -11.74 3.93 -0.42
CA LEU A 128 -10.39 3.49 -0.18
C LEU A 128 -9.85 4.18 1.06
N GLU A 129 -9.28 3.41 1.97
CA GLU A 129 -8.64 3.93 3.15
C GLU A 129 -7.21 4.39 2.85
N ALA A 130 -6.90 5.66 3.13
CA ALA A 130 -5.55 6.21 3.05
C ALA A 130 -4.97 6.42 4.46
N THR A 131 -3.83 5.78 4.73
CA THR A 131 -3.10 5.87 6.01
C THR A 131 -1.64 6.23 5.82
N LEU A 132 -1.06 6.93 6.79
CA LEU A 132 0.38 7.16 6.89
C LEU A 132 0.98 6.15 7.85
N GLN A 133 1.95 5.37 7.39
CA GLN A 133 2.58 4.35 8.21
C GLN A 133 3.91 4.85 8.77
N MET A 134 4.06 4.77 10.10
CA MET A 134 5.32 5.00 10.80
C MET A 134 5.56 3.89 11.83
N GLY A 135 6.46 2.95 11.53
CA GLY A 135 6.90 1.94 12.50
C GLY A 135 5.79 1.03 13.02
N GLY A 136 4.82 0.67 12.17
CA GLY A 136 3.73 -0.25 12.51
C GLY A 136 2.48 0.43 13.11
N LYS A 137 2.52 1.74 13.37
CA LYS A 137 1.34 2.55 13.68
C LYS A 137 0.93 3.35 12.45
N GLY A 138 -0.36 3.26 12.11
CA GLY A 138 -0.98 4.02 11.05
C GLY A 138 -1.69 5.27 11.58
N GLU A 139 -1.50 6.41 10.93
CA GLU A 139 -2.32 7.60 11.10
C GLU A 139 -3.34 7.68 9.97
N ARG A 140 -4.62 7.91 10.30
CA ARG A 140 -5.69 7.99 9.30
C ARG A 140 -5.66 9.33 8.59
N ILE A 141 -5.61 9.32 7.26
CA ILE A 141 -5.62 10.55 6.46
C ILE A 141 -7.03 10.88 5.98
N ALA A 142 -7.62 9.93 5.26
CA ALA A 142 -8.89 10.07 4.57
C ALA A 142 -9.45 8.70 4.14
N GLN A 143 -10.78 8.61 4.02
CA GLN A 143 -11.43 7.63 3.16
C GLN A 143 -11.89 8.36 1.90
N CYS A 144 -11.58 7.83 0.73
CA CYS A 144 -11.87 8.51 -0.53
C CYS A 144 -12.26 7.57 -1.66
N SER A 145 -13.01 8.07 -2.65
CA SER A 145 -13.38 7.31 -3.85
C SER A 145 -12.41 7.54 -5.01
N ARG A 146 -11.62 8.61 -4.93
CA ARG A 146 -10.55 8.94 -5.88
C ARG A 146 -9.38 9.55 -5.13
N ALA A 147 -8.18 9.03 -5.38
CA ALA A 147 -6.93 9.59 -4.90
C ALA A 147 -6.04 9.94 -6.09
N ARG A 148 -5.40 11.10 -6.03
CA ARG A 148 -4.40 11.53 -7.00
C ARG A 148 -3.10 11.83 -6.28
N ILE A 149 -2.05 11.13 -6.69
CA ILE A 149 -0.73 11.19 -6.11
C ILE A 149 0.21 11.74 -7.17
N THR A 150 0.99 12.77 -6.85
CA THR A 150 2.01 13.29 -7.77
C THR A 150 3.37 13.14 -7.14
N THR A 151 4.30 12.54 -7.87
CA THR A 151 5.68 12.34 -7.45
C THR A 151 6.64 13.15 -8.31
N THR A 152 7.62 13.79 -7.68
CA THR A 152 8.67 14.57 -8.38
C THR A 152 9.99 13.81 -8.51
N LYS A 153 10.11 12.65 -7.86
CA LYS A 153 11.28 11.76 -7.90
C LYS A 153 10.87 10.33 -8.21
N ALA A 154 11.82 9.52 -8.68
CA ALA A 154 11.66 8.07 -8.71
C ALA A 154 11.48 7.53 -7.28
N ILE A 155 10.37 6.84 -7.03
CA ILE A 155 10.00 6.36 -5.68
C ILE A 155 9.54 4.89 -5.80
N PRO A 156 9.96 4.01 -4.87
CA PRO A 156 9.50 2.65 -4.82
C PRO A 156 8.03 2.61 -4.45
N MET A 157 7.29 1.80 -5.21
CA MET A 157 5.86 1.59 -5.08
C MET A 157 5.55 0.11 -5.14
N GLN A 158 4.42 -0.29 -4.57
CA GLN A 158 3.96 -1.67 -4.57
C GLN A 158 2.46 -1.72 -4.79
N VAL A 159 2.03 -2.59 -5.70
CA VAL A 159 0.61 -2.87 -5.97
C VAL A 159 0.36 -4.33 -5.65
N ASP A 160 -0.52 -4.63 -4.69
CA ASP A 160 -0.97 -6.00 -4.35
C ASP A 160 0.14 -7.04 -4.11
N GLY A 161 1.36 -6.60 -3.77
CA GLY A 161 2.50 -7.51 -3.58
C GLY A 161 3.65 -7.28 -4.56
N GLU A 162 3.39 -6.70 -5.73
CA GLU A 162 4.37 -6.51 -6.80
C GLU A 162 5.08 -5.16 -6.65
N PRO A 163 6.37 -5.14 -6.28
CA PRO A 163 7.12 -3.90 -6.11
C PRO A 163 7.70 -3.41 -7.44
N CYS A 164 7.82 -2.09 -7.57
CA CYS A 164 8.51 -1.43 -8.67
C CYS A 164 9.20 -0.17 -8.17
N LEU A 165 10.21 0.28 -8.89
CA LEU A 165 10.74 1.63 -8.76
C LEU A 165 10.14 2.45 -9.88
N LEU A 166 9.27 3.41 -9.56
CA LEU A 166 8.55 4.15 -10.59
C LEU A 166 9.15 5.55 -10.74
N ALA A 167 9.46 5.95 -11.98
CA ALA A 167 9.89 7.29 -12.33
C ALA A 167 8.86 8.37 -11.91
N PRO A 168 9.24 9.66 -11.81
CA PRO A 168 8.32 10.75 -11.49
C PRO A 168 7.03 10.66 -12.31
N SER A 169 5.88 10.67 -11.63
CA SER A 169 4.60 10.36 -12.25
C SER A 169 3.43 10.95 -11.49
N VAL A 170 2.32 11.10 -12.20
CA VAL A 170 1.01 11.35 -11.58
C VAL A 170 0.24 10.05 -11.63
N ILE A 171 -0.17 9.56 -10.46
CA ILE A 171 -0.92 8.31 -10.32
C ILE A 171 -2.31 8.67 -9.83
N GLU A 172 -3.31 8.15 -10.51
CA GLU A 172 -4.69 8.26 -10.13
C GLU A 172 -5.22 6.88 -9.73
N ILE A 173 -5.79 6.81 -8.53
CA ILE A 173 -6.49 5.65 -8.00
C ILE A 173 -7.97 5.98 -7.96
N SER A 174 -8.79 5.19 -8.63
CA SER A 174 -10.24 5.39 -8.63
C SER A 174 -10.98 4.08 -8.54
N PHE A 175 -12.17 4.10 -7.96
CA PHE A 175 -13.04 2.94 -7.97
C PHE A 175 -13.31 2.50 -9.41
N HIS A 176 -13.15 1.21 -9.70
CA HIS A 176 -13.33 0.66 -11.03
C HIS A 176 -14.56 -0.24 -11.10
N SER A 177 -14.58 -1.28 -10.27
CA SER A 177 -15.63 -2.29 -10.30
C SER A 177 -15.76 -3.00 -8.95
N GLN A 178 -16.72 -3.91 -8.86
CA GLN A 178 -16.91 -4.80 -7.72
C GLN A 178 -16.93 -6.24 -8.19
N VAL A 179 -16.36 -7.13 -7.38
CA VAL A 179 -16.37 -8.58 -7.61
C VAL A 179 -16.97 -9.30 -6.42
N TYR A 180 -17.61 -10.45 -6.67
CA TYR A 180 -18.07 -11.32 -5.61
C TYR A 180 -16.92 -12.22 -5.15
N PHE A 181 -16.62 -12.17 -3.86
CA PHE A 181 -15.66 -13.02 -3.21
C PHE A 181 -16.37 -14.02 -2.30
N ILE A 182 -15.83 -15.23 -2.24
CA ILE A 182 -16.29 -16.25 -1.32
C ILE A 182 -15.70 -15.94 0.06
N SER A 183 -16.55 -15.62 1.03
CA SER A 183 -16.10 -15.46 2.41
C SER A 183 -16.60 -16.61 3.29
N GLU A 184 -15.79 -16.96 4.29
CA GLU A 184 -16.20 -17.88 5.34
C GLU A 184 -17.08 -17.13 6.34
N LEU A 185 -18.32 -17.58 6.52
CA LEU A 185 -19.16 -17.08 7.60
C LEU A 185 -18.61 -17.56 8.94
N LYS A 186 -18.37 -16.63 9.87
CA LYS A 186 -17.97 -17.01 11.25
C LYS A 186 -19.05 -17.92 11.84
N LYS A 187 -18.63 -19.16 12.14
CA LYS A 187 -19.44 -20.27 12.68
C LYS A 187 -20.34 -19.82 13.83
N ILE A 188 -21.63 -19.65 13.57
CA ILE A 188 -22.66 -19.74 14.61
C ILE A 188 -23.00 -21.24 14.71
N ARG A 189 -22.62 -21.85 15.84
CA ARG A 189 -22.81 -23.28 16.20
C ARG A 189 -23.84 -24.06 15.33
N GLN A 190 -23.38 -24.71 14.26
CA GLN A 190 -23.80 -26.04 13.78
C GLN A 190 -23.06 -26.44 12.48
N HIS A 191 -23.07 -27.73 12.18
CA HIS A 191 -22.16 -28.49 11.30
C HIS A 191 -22.25 -28.24 9.78
N TYR A 192 -22.22 -26.99 9.29
CA TYR A 192 -22.09 -26.70 7.86
C TYR A 192 -21.16 -25.50 7.62
N CYS A 193 -20.21 -25.61 6.68
CA CYS A 193 -19.51 -24.44 6.14
C CYS A 193 -20.45 -23.79 5.13
N THR A 194 -21.14 -22.73 5.53
CA THR A 194 -21.93 -21.90 4.61
C THR A 194 -21.04 -20.79 4.05
N PHE A 195 -20.98 -20.70 2.73
CA PHE A 195 -20.27 -19.65 2.02
C PHE A 195 -21.26 -18.55 1.63
N SER A 196 -20.87 -17.29 1.84
CA SER A 196 -21.66 -16.13 1.39
C SER A 196 -20.86 -15.33 0.36
N SER A 197 -21.52 -14.86 -0.69
CA SER A 197 -20.95 -13.93 -1.65
C SER A 197 -20.80 -12.55 -1.00
N HIS A 198 -19.57 -12.15 -0.71
CA HIS A 198 -19.26 -10.78 -0.27
C HIS A 198 -18.81 -9.94 -1.46
N ILE A 199 -19.18 -8.68 -1.47
CA ILE A 199 -18.77 -7.74 -2.51
C ILE A 199 -17.38 -7.18 -2.13
N PHE A 200 -16.48 -7.09 -3.10
CA PHE A 200 -15.12 -6.59 -2.91
C PHE A 200 -14.78 -5.58 -4.00
N GLY A 201 -14.32 -4.39 -3.61
CA GLY A 201 -13.94 -3.33 -4.53
C GLY A 201 -12.66 -3.61 -5.30
N CYS A 202 -12.66 -3.26 -6.59
CA CYS A 202 -11.47 -3.22 -7.45
C CYS A 202 -11.21 -1.77 -7.84
N TRP A 203 -9.93 -1.38 -7.81
CA TRP A 203 -9.49 -0.01 -7.98
C TRP A 203 -8.55 0.07 -9.18
N SER A 204 -8.80 0.99 -10.10
CA SER A 204 -7.90 1.21 -11.23
C SER A 204 -6.76 2.14 -10.78
N LEU A 205 -5.54 1.80 -11.20
CA LEU A 205 -4.36 2.65 -11.06
C LEU A 205 -3.93 3.10 -12.46
N VAL A 206 -4.06 4.39 -12.72
CA VAL A 206 -3.69 5.00 -14.00
C VAL A 206 -2.54 5.97 -13.77
N ARG A 207 -1.44 5.77 -14.51
CA ARG A 207 -0.41 6.79 -14.65
C ARG A 207 -0.86 7.79 -15.71
N LEU A 208 -0.96 9.06 -15.32
CA LEU A 208 -1.29 10.19 -16.20
C LEU A 208 -0.03 10.82 -16.82
#